data_AF-A0A776LQT0-F1
#
_entry.id   AF-A0A776LQT0-F1
#
_cell.length_a   1.000
_cell.length_b   1.000
_cell.length_c   1.000
_cell.angle_alpha   90.00
_cell.angle_beta   90.00
_cell.angle_gamma   90.00
#
_symmetry.space_group_name_H-M   'P 1'
#
loop_
_entity.id
_entity.type
_entity.pdbx_description
1 polymer ?
#
loop_
_entity_poly.entity_id
_entity_poly.type
_entity_poly.pdbx_seq_one_letter_code
_entity_poly.pdbx_strand_id
1 'polypeptide(L)'
;MNSYIKIEQTGINKFKVTDMYREFNDETKCFDKKCRDMDFSGRNVKEFIRLLSDHDQFEKDQISELTVAANALKLEVAKNNYNMKYSFDRQTERRMIELIREQKDLIPEKYLHQSSIKNLKLHEDEFSSLLADTERQVLEGSSFVLCCGEKINGTISELLRKKITDSTHSIKSLTLSESPSYEVYEEIFKKAVFTPDECHLVRDSLVQDGIKPEKIAKIISCLSSCTGIGNLFYACSQAFHVANDNAALDVRRAATSVGDTIDVCPSLVALNGRSYHQHVDFSEYGFTQTLCMLGAVVNNANDTFDVANYIYTTKGENIIDNDAEDDSPYVHSDESYRHKDDYWARDNDVRNLRRNFSGNITIATYK
;
A
#
# COMPACT_ATOMS: atom_id res chain seq x y z
N MET A 1 22.56 35.87 -3.80
CA MET A 1 22.73 36.51 -5.11
C MET A 1 22.06 35.58 -6.12
N ASN A 2 20.75 35.73 -6.35
CA ASN A 2 19.98 34.79 -7.18
C ASN A 2 19.61 35.47 -8.50
N SER A 3 20.59 35.56 -9.39
CA SER A 3 20.39 35.86 -10.81
C SER A 3 20.39 34.55 -11.60
N TYR A 4 19.51 34.44 -12.59
CA TYR A 4 19.49 33.30 -13.51
C TYR A 4 19.51 33.80 -14.95
N ILE A 5 19.96 32.95 -15.88
CA ILE A 5 20.03 33.28 -17.30
C ILE A 5 18.87 32.56 -17.99
N LYS A 6 18.00 33.31 -18.68
CA LYS A 6 16.93 32.76 -19.51
C LYS A 6 17.41 32.67 -20.96
N ILE A 7 17.35 31.48 -21.55
CA ILE A 7 17.72 31.24 -22.95
C ILE A 7 16.45 30.81 -23.70
N GLU A 8 16.08 31.54 -24.76
CA GLU A 8 14.88 31.26 -25.56
C GLU A 8 15.27 31.00 -27.01
N GLN A 9 14.82 29.89 -27.60
CA GLN A 9 15.05 29.60 -29.02
C GLN A 9 14.13 30.46 -29.89
N THR A 10 14.72 31.28 -30.76
CA THR A 10 13.98 32.17 -31.67
C THR A 10 14.08 31.73 -33.13
N GLY A 11 14.87 30.70 -33.44
CA GLY A 11 14.98 30.07 -34.75
C GLY A 11 15.88 28.83 -34.75
N ILE A 12 16.02 28.18 -35.92
CA ILE A 12 16.73 26.89 -36.07
C ILE A 12 18.17 26.91 -35.50
N ASN A 13 18.87 28.05 -35.53
CA ASN A 13 20.19 28.24 -34.92
C ASN A 13 20.31 29.61 -34.20
N LYS A 14 19.21 30.10 -33.62
CA LYS A 14 19.15 31.44 -33.01
C LYS A 14 18.55 31.36 -31.61
N PHE A 15 19.21 32.01 -30.65
CA PHE A 15 18.72 32.10 -29.28
C PHE A 15 18.80 33.53 -28.78
N LYS A 16 17.83 33.87 -27.94
CA LYS A 16 17.81 35.10 -27.17
C LYS A 16 18.20 34.78 -25.74
N VAL A 17 19.26 35.42 -25.24
CA VAL A 17 19.75 35.22 -23.88
C VAL A 17 19.44 36.47 -23.06
N THR A 18 18.79 36.27 -21.92
CA THR A 18 18.35 37.32 -21.02
C THR A 18 18.87 37.05 -19.61
N ASP A 19 19.68 37.97 -19.09
CA ASP A 19 20.13 37.92 -17.70
C ASP A 19 18.98 38.42 -16.80
N MET A 20 18.42 37.54 -15.97
CA MET A 20 17.27 37.81 -15.09
C MET A 20 17.75 37.97 -13.64
N TYR A 21 17.43 39.11 -13.02
CA TYR A 21 17.67 39.38 -11.60
C TYR A 21 16.31 39.41 -10.87
N ARG A 22 16.13 38.64 -9.79
CA ARG A 22 14.91 38.75 -8.95
C ARG A 22 15.04 39.94 -8.00
N GLU A 23 14.05 40.82 -8.01
CA GLU A 23 13.93 41.97 -7.10
C GLU A 23 13.86 41.49 -5.64
N PHE A 24 14.57 42.19 -4.76
CA PHE A 24 14.35 42.14 -3.31
C PHE A 24 13.70 43.44 -2.88
N ASN A 25 12.58 43.31 -2.16
CA ASN A 25 11.90 44.28 -1.29
C ASN A 25 12.10 45.78 -1.60
N ASP A 26 11.01 46.42 -2.04
CA ASP A 26 10.66 47.84 -1.92
C ASP A 26 11.58 48.92 -2.54
N GLU A 27 12.57 48.57 -3.35
CA GLU A 27 13.25 49.56 -4.21
C GLU A 27 13.01 49.29 -5.70
N THR A 28 12.29 50.21 -6.36
CA THR A 28 12.09 50.27 -7.82
C THR A 28 13.38 50.66 -8.55
N LYS A 29 14.40 49.80 -8.47
CA LYS A 29 15.60 49.89 -9.32
C LYS A 29 15.79 48.57 -10.07
N CYS A 30 15.07 48.45 -11.18
CA CYS A 30 15.44 47.53 -12.25
C CYS A 30 16.88 47.83 -12.68
N PHE A 31 17.84 46.99 -12.29
CA PHE A 31 19.13 46.96 -12.96
C PHE A 31 18.89 46.48 -14.40
N ASP A 32 19.31 47.29 -15.37
CA ASP A 32 19.02 47.15 -16.80
C ASP A 32 18.95 45.69 -17.28
N LYS A 33 17.79 45.29 -17.81
CA LYS A 33 17.58 43.99 -18.45
C LYS A 33 18.50 43.89 -19.67
N LYS A 34 19.69 43.32 -19.48
CA LYS A 34 20.62 43.05 -20.58
C LYS A 34 20.11 41.85 -21.35
N CYS A 35 19.63 42.13 -22.56
CA CYS A 35 19.22 41.11 -23.50
C CYS A 35 20.20 41.09 -24.67
N ARG A 36 20.69 39.91 -25.03
CA ARG A 36 21.62 39.71 -26.14
C ARG A 36 21.07 38.63 -27.05
N ASP A 37 20.92 38.96 -28.32
CA ASP A 37 20.63 37.98 -29.37
C ASP A 37 21.94 37.34 -29.82
N MET A 38 22.00 36.01 -29.80
CA MET A 38 23.17 35.25 -30.24
C MET A 38 22.79 34.31 -31.38
N ASP A 39 23.44 34.52 -32.52
CA ASP A 39 23.42 33.64 -33.67
C ASP A 39 24.62 32.68 -33.58
N PHE A 40 24.37 31.37 -33.66
CA PHE A 40 25.44 30.38 -33.72
C PHE A 40 25.46 29.66 -35.07
N SER A 41 26.65 29.32 -35.56
CA SER A 41 26.83 28.50 -36.77
C SER A 41 27.83 27.37 -36.51
N GLY A 42 27.56 26.17 -37.05
CA GLY A 42 28.46 25.01 -36.98
C GLY A 42 27.89 23.77 -36.25
N ARG A 43 28.66 22.68 -36.24
CA ARG A 43 28.25 21.37 -35.67
C ARG A 43 27.92 21.41 -34.16
N ASN A 44 28.52 22.35 -33.43
CA ASN A 44 28.37 22.47 -31.98
C ASN A 44 26.95 22.91 -31.55
N VAL A 45 26.15 23.50 -32.45
CA VAL A 45 24.77 23.94 -32.15
C VAL A 45 23.81 22.75 -32.02
N LYS A 46 23.96 21.73 -32.87
CA LYS A 46 23.15 20.51 -32.75
C LYS A 46 23.44 19.78 -31.45
N GLU A 47 24.70 19.78 -31.02
CA GLU A 47 25.12 19.17 -29.77
C GLU A 47 24.63 19.98 -28.56
N PHE A 48 24.71 21.31 -28.60
CA PHE A 48 24.16 22.17 -27.55
C PHE A 48 22.63 22.06 -27.42
N ILE A 49 21.90 21.99 -28.54
CA ILE A 49 20.45 21.77 -28.51
C ILE A 49 20.10 20.39 -28.03
N ARG A 50 20.89 19.36 -28.40
CA ARG A 50 20.73 18.03 -27.83
C ARG A 50 20.95 18.07 -26.33
N LEU A 51 22.02 18.70 -25.84
CA LEU A 51 22.30 18.82 -24.41
C LEU A 51 21.22 19.61 -23.64
N LEU A 52 20.66 20.67 -24.20
CA LEU A 52 19.52 21.37 -23.61
C LEU A 52 18.24 20.53 -23.63
N SER A 53 17.97 19.80 -24.72
CA SER A 53 16.81 18.91 -24.80
C SER A 53 16.96 17.71 -23.87
N ASP A 54 18.18 17.18 -23.73
CA ASP A 54 18.55 16.10 -22.81
C ASP A 54 18.43 16.61 -21.36
N HIS A 55 18.82 17.85 -21.08
CA HIS A 55 18.63 18.50 -19.78
C HIS A 55 17.14 18.73 -19.46
N ASP A 56 16.35 19.26 -20.40
CA ASP A 56 14.92 19.46 -20.23
C ASP A 56 14.16 18.13 -20.12
N GLN A 57 14.60 17.10 -20.84
CA GLN A 57 14.07 15.74 -20.71
C GLN A 57 14.46 15.15 -19.36
N PHE A 58 15.70 15.37 -18.91
CA PHE A 58 16.17 14.95 -17.59
C PHE A 58 15.43 15.67 -16.45
N GLU A 59 15.12 16.96 -16.57
CA GLU A 59 14.29 17.70 -15.61
C GLU A 59 12.83 17.21 -15.61
N LYS A 60 12.27 16.86 -16.78
CA LYS A 60 10.92 16.27 -16.91
C LYS A 60 10.85 14.86 -16.36
N ASP A 61 11.89 14.06 -16.55
CA ASP A 61 12.01 12.71 -16.01
C ASP A 61 12.32 12.75 -14.50
N GLN A 62 12.81 13.88 -13.96
CA GLN A 62 13.21 14.04 -12.56
C GLN A 62 12.12 14.50 -11.59
N ILE A 63 10.98 15.06 -12.00
CA ILE A 63 10.02 15.56 -11.01
C ILE A 63 8.59 15.10 -11.29
N SER A 64 8.31 13.86 -10.88
CA SER A 64 6.93 13.40 -10.69
C SER A 64 6.21 14.29 -9.66
N GLU A 65 4.88 14.43 -9.74
CA GLU A 65 4.10 15.13 -8.71
C GLU A 65 4.40 14.62 -7.29
N LEU A 66 4.73 13.33 -7.20
CA LEU A 66 5.16 12.65 -5.99
C LEU A 66 6.50 13.19 -5.47
N THR A 67 7.45 13.47 -6.36
CA THR A 67 8.74 14.10 -6.03
C THR A 67 8.55 15.56 -5.62
N VAL A 68 7.65 16.32 -6.28
CA VAL A 68 7.27 17.67 -5.83
C VAL A 68 6.71 17.62 -4.41
N ALA A 69 5.76 16.72 -4.16
CA ALA A 69 5.11 16.57 -2.86
C ALA A 69 6.09 16.14 -1.77
N ALA A 70 7.00 15.20 -2.08
CA ALA A 70 8.07 14.76 -1.20
C ALA A 70 9.01 15.92 -0.81
N ASN A 71 9.44 16.72 -1.78
CA ASN A 71 10.31 17.87 -1.54
C ASN A 71 9.61 18.98 -0.74
N ALA A 72 8.32 19.22 -1.00
CA ALA A 72 7.51 20.15 -0.21
C ALA A 72 7.40 19.70 1.25
N LEU A 73 7.12 18.42 1.50
CA LEU A 73 7.01 17.85 2.84
C LEU A 73 8.35 17.89 3.59
N LYS A 74 9.45 17.55 2.92
CA LYS A 74 10.81 17.64 3.48
C LYS A 74 11.16 19.06 3.92
N LEU A 75 10.86 20.06 3.08
CA LEU A 75 11.09 21.46 3.41
C LEU A 75 10.26 21.93 4.62
N GLU A 76 9.03 21.46 4.74
CA GLU A 76 8.16 21.82 5.84
C GLU A 76 8.61 21.22 7.18
N VAL A 77 8.93 19.92 7.20
CA VAL A 77 9.50 19.23 8.36
C VAL A 77 10.74 19.97 8.87
N ALA A 78 11.63 20.37 7.95
CA ALA A 78 12.83 21.15 8.28
C ALA A 78 12.50 22.52 8.89
N LYS A 79 11.54 23.28 8.31
CA LYS A 79 11.08 24.56 8.85
C LYS A 79 10.44 24.43 10.23
N ASN A 80 9.65 23.39 10.45
CA ASN A 80 8.95 23.16 11.72
C ASN A 80 9.93 22.76 12.81
N ASN A 81 10.94 21.92 12.50
CA ASN A 81 12.02 21.60 13.44
C ASN A 81 12.88 22.82 13.78
N TYR A 82 13.25 23.64 12.79
CA TYR A 82 14.01 24.88 13.05
C TYR A 82 13.27 25.82 14.01
N ASN A 83 11.94 25.89 13.90
CA ASN A 83 11.10 26.73 14.75
C ASN A 83 10.56 25.99 16.00
N MET A 84 11.01 24.75 16.26
CA MET A 84 10.54 23.89 17.36
C MET A 84 8.99 23.77 17.43
N LYS A 85 8.34 23.69 16.27
CA LYS A 85 6.88 23.56 16.15
C LYS A 85 6.49 22.10 15.95
N TYR A 86 5.48 21.66 16.72
CA TYR A 86 4.85 20.34 16.61
C TYR A 86 3.76 20.26 15.52
N SER A 87 3.69 21.25 14.63
CA SER A 87 2.71 21.27 13.53
C SER A 87 3.29 20.58 12.29
N PHE A 88 2.43 19.94 11.52
CA PHE A 88 2.74 19.31 10.24
C PHE A 88 1.59 19.59 9.27
N ASP A 89 1.91 19.86 8.01
CA ASP A 89 0.92 20.12 6.97
C ASP A 89 0.28 18.80 6.54
N ARG A 90 -0.84 18.50 7.21
CA ARG A 90 -1.69 17.37 6.88
C ARG A 90 -2.16 17.40 5.42
N GLN A 91 -2.17 18.56 4.75
CA GLN A 91 -2.57 18.65 3.34
C GLN A 91 -1.51 18.06 2.42
N THR A 92 -0.24 18.44 2.58
CA THR A 92 0.87 17.89 1.78
C THR A 92 1.07 16.41 2.06
N GLU A 93 0.99 15.98 3.34
CA GLU A 93 1.04 14.57 3.72
C GLU A 93 -0.09 13.76 3.07
N ARG A 94 -1.35 14.24 3.13
CA ARG A 94 -2.49 13.61 2.46
C ARG A 94 -2.29 13.52 0.95
N ARG A 95 -1.80 14.59 0.32
CA ARG A 95 -1.53 14.60 -1.13
C ARG A 95 -0.48 13.56 -1.50
N MET A 96 0.56 13.39 -0.67
CA MET A 96 1.56 12.34 -0.82
C MET A 96 0.91 10.95 -0.81
N ILE A 97 0.08 10.67 0.20
CA ILE A 97 -0.62 9.39 0.33
C ILE A 97 -1.59 9.13 -0.84
N GLU A 98 -2.31 10.16 -1.30
CA GLU A 98 -3.17 10.07 -2.48
C GLU A 98 -2.39 9.72 -3.75
N LEU A 99 -1.24 10.36 -3.97
CA LEU A 99 -0.38 10.08 -5.11
C LEU A 99 0.21 8.67 -5.06
N ILE A 100 0.61 8.19 -3.86
CA ILE A 100 1.05 6.81 -3.64
C ILE A 100 -0.08 5.82 -3.99
N ARG A 101 -1.32 6.13 -3.59
CA ARG A 101 -2.52 5.33 -3.90
C ARG A 101 -2.80 5.26 -5.40
N GLU A 102 -2.58 6.34 -6.14
CA GLU A 102 -2.84 6.40 -7.59
C GLU A 102 -1.79 5.62 -8.40
N GLN A 103 -0.59 5.40 -7.85
CA GLN A 103 0.52 4.73 -8.53
C GLN A 103 0.56 3.21 -8.30
N LYS A 104 -0.52 2.51 -8.68
CA LYS A 104 -0.60 1.04 -8.58
C LYS A 104 0.52 0.27 -9.33
N ASP A 105 1.18 0.91 -10.31
CA ASP A 105 2.08 0.24 -11.25
C ASP A 105 3.47 0.90 -11.41
N LEU A 106 3.76 1.99 -10.70
CA LEU A 106 5.06 2.69 -10.82
C LEU A 106 5.94 2.36 -9.61
N ILE A 107 6.40 1.11 -9.55
CA ILE A 107 7.52 0.79 -8.69
C ILE A 107 8.76 1.36 -9.41
N PRO A 108 9.47 2.38 -8.87
CA PRO A 108 10.56 3.04 -9.60
C PRO A 108 11.61 2.02 -10.08
N GLU A 109 12.22 2.22 -11.24
CA GLU A 109 13.21 1.27 -11.82
C GLU A 109 14.43 1.01 -10.92
N LYS A 110 14.62 1.80 -9.86
CA LYS A 110 15.71 1.69 -8.90
C LYS A 110 15.20 1.75 -7.46
N TYR A 111 15.32 0.63 -6.75
CA TYR A 111 14.99 0.53 -5.32
C TYR A 111 16.20 0.80 -4.44
N LEU A 112 15.95 1.38 -3.27
CA LEU A 112 16.95 1.43 -2.19
C LEU A 112 17.13 0.05 -1.55
N HIS A 113 16.03 -0.69 -1.42
CA HIS A 113 16.00 -2.03 -0.86
C HIS A 113 14.88 -2.85 -1.51
N GLN A 114 15.14 -4.14 -1.72
CA GLN A 114 14.15 -5.13 -2.10
C GLN A 114 14.46 -6.44 -1.38
N SER A 115 13.47 -7.03 -0.71
CA SER A 115 13.61 -8.30 -0.02
C SER A 115 12.87 -9.43 -0.75
N SER A 116 13.01 -10.66 -0.25
CA SER A 116 12.18 -11.79 -0.67
C SER A 116 12.14 -12.78 0.48
N ILE A 117 11.15 -12.61 1.36
CA ILE A 117 11.01 -13.38 2.59
C ILE A 117 10.05 -14.53 2.32
N LYS A 118 10.58 -15.75 2.25
CA LYS A 118 9.75 -16.92 1.92
C LYS A 118 8.83 -17.34 3.05
N ASN A 119 9.30 -17.25 4.29
CA ASN A 119 8.57 -17.69 5.48
C ASN A 119 8.58 -16.59 6.54
N LEU A 120 7.49 -15.82 6.61
CA LEU A 120 7.24 -14.88 7.70
C LEU A 120 6.80 -15.68 8.94
N LYS A 121 7.47 -15.42 10.07
CA LYS A 121 7.09 -16.00 11.35
C LYS A 121 6.20 -15.02 12.10
N LEU A 122 5.02 -15.49 12.50
CA LEU A 122 4.10 -14.74 13.35
C LEU A 122 3.68 -15.61 14.53
N HIS A 123 3.46 -14.96 15.66
CA HIS A 123 2.88 -15.52 16.86
C HIS A 123 1.40 -15.11 16.97
N GLU A 124 0.63 -15.88 17.71
CA GLU A 124 -0.82 -15.71 17.85
C GLU A 124 -1.20 -14.37 18.50
N ASP A 125 -0.41 -13.91 19.45
CA ASP A 125 -0.57 -12.62 20.13
C ASP A 125 -0.38 -11.41 19.22
N GLU A 126 0.38 -11.57 18.12
CA GLU A 126 0.55 -10.52 17.11
C GLU A 126 -0.75 -10.25 16.33
N PHE A 127 -1.73 -11.16 16.37
CA PHE A 127 -3.05 -10.97 15.75
C PHE A 127 -4.08 -10.34 16.70
N SER A 128 -3.70 -9.88 17.89
CA SER A 128 -4.61 -9.25 18.87
C SER A 128 -5.46 -8.10 18.31
N SER A 129 -5.01 -7.40 17.26
CA SER A 129 -5.77 -6.32 16.58
C SER A 129 -6.60 -6.76 15.38
N LEU A 130 -6.62 -8.05 15.01
CA LEU A 130 -7.14 -8.55 13.73
C LEU A 130 -8.56 -8.07 13.41
N LEU A 131 -9.44 -8.07 14.41
CA LEU A 131 -10.82 -7.60 14.26
C LEU A 131 -10.89 -6.10 14.00
N ALA A 132 -10.18 -5.30 14.80
CA ALA A 132 -10.15 -3.85 14.66
C ALA A 132 -9.52 -3.43 13.32
N ASP A 133 -8.49 -4.15 12.88
CA ASP A 133 -7.85 -3.95 11.58
C ASP A 133 -8.84 -4.22 10.44
N THR A 134 -9.57 -5.33 10.52
CA THR A 134 -10.60 -5.70 9.52
C THR A 134 -11.75 -4.71 9.52
N GLU A 135 -12.24 -4.31 10.69
CA GLU A 135 -13.29 -3.29 10.84
C GLU A 135 -12.87 -1.98 10.17
N ARG A 136 -11.68 -1.47 10.48
CA ARG A 136 -11.13 -0.26 9.85
C ARG A 136 -11.03 -0.40 8.32
N GLN A 137 -10.53 -1.51 7.81
CA GLN A 137 -10.39 -1.70 6.35
C GLN A 137 -11.72 -1.87 5.63
N VAL A 138 -12.69 -2.59 6.20
CA VAL A 138 -14.01 -2.78 5.59
C VAL A 138 -14.90 -1.53 5.73
N LEU A 139 -14.65 -0.67 6.72
CA LEU A 139 -15.37 0.59 6.91
C LEU A 139 -14.75 1.76 6.14
N GLU A 140 -13.50 2.09 6.47
CA GLU A 140 -12.81 3.30 6.02
C GLU A 140 -12.05 3.05 4.70
N GLY A 141 -11.61 1.81 4.49
CA GLY A 141 -10.77 1.39 3.36
C GLY A 141 -11.47 0.55 2.28
N SER A 142 -12.80 0.37 2.35
CA SER A 142 -13.53 -0.64 1.57
C SER A 142 -13.30 -0.56 0.06
N SER A 143 -12.99 0.63 -0.45
CA SER A 143 -12.68 0.84 -1.85
C SER A 143 -11.43 0.11 -2.36
N PHE A 144 -10.61 -0.43 -1.46
CA PHE A 144 -9.34 -1.10 -1.73
C PHE A 144 -9.34 -2.56 -1.27
N VAL A 145 -10.52 -3.07 -0.88
CA VAL A 145 -10.76 -4.47 -0.56
C VAL A 145 -11.30 -5.15 -1.82
N LEU A 146 -10.55 -6.12 -2.32
CA LEU A 146 -10.94 -6.97 -3.43
C LEU A 146 -11.28 -8.37 -2.90
N CYS A 147 -12.32 -8.98 -3.46
CA CYS A 147 -12.62 -10.39 -3.30
C CYS A 147 -12.46 -11.09 -4.65
N CYS A 148 -11.55 -12.04 -4.75
CA CYS A 148 -11.23 -12.75 -5.98
C CYS A 148 -10.85 -11.79 -7.13
N GLY A 149 -10.14 -10.71 -6.83
CA GLY A 149 -9.73 -9.67 -7.78
C GLY A 149 -10.82 -8.66 -8.17
N GLU A 150 -12.05 -8.79 -7.66
CA GLU A 150 -13.13 -7.83 -7.89
C GLU A 150 -13.35 -6.95 -6.66
N LYS A 151 -13.57 -5.66 -6.86
CA LYS A 151 -13.82 -4.73 -5.76
C LYS A 151 -15.11 -5.10 -5.04
N ILE A 152 -15.08 -5.20 -3.71
CA ILE A 152 -16.31 -5.39 -2.95
C ILE A 152 -17.24 -4.19 -3.14
N ASN A 153 -18.51 -4.44 -3.45
CA ASN A 153 -19.49 -3.39 -3.63
C ASN A 153 -20.16 -3.00 -2.31
N GLY A 154 -21.08 -2.02 -2.37
CA GLY A 154 -21.78 -1.52 -1.18
C GLY A 154 -22.54 -2.61 -0.43
N THR A 155 -23.15 -3.56 -1.15
CA THR A 155 -23.90 -4.68 -0.56
C THR A 155 -23.00 -5.60 0.26
N ILE A 156 -21.85 -6.01 -0.30
CA ILE A 156 -20.88 -6.87 0.40
C ILE A 156 -20.28 -6.11 1.60
N SER A 157 -19.90 -4.85 1.43
CA SER A 157 -19.33 -4.02 2.49
C SER A 157 -20.29 -3.83 3.66
N GLU A 158 -21.58 -3.58 3.39
CA GLU A 158 -22.61 -3.42 4.43
C GLU A 158 -22.83 -4.71 5.23
N LEU A 159 -22.90 -5.85 4.54
CA LEU A 159 -23.08 -7.16 5.19
C LEU A 159 -21.87 -7.54 6.04
N LEU A 160 -20.65 -7.34 5.51
CA LEU A 160 -19.42 -7.55 6.28
C LEU A 160 -19.38 -6.62 7.50
N ARG A 161 -19.70 -5.33 7.33
CA ARG A 161 -19.75 -4.37 8.44
C ARG A 161 -20.63 -4.88 9.56
N LYS A 162 -21.88 -5.26 9.25
CA LYS A 162 -22.83 -5.74 10.26
C LYS A 162 -22.27 -6.94 11.04
N LYS A 163 -21.75 -7.93 10.32
CA LYS A 163 -21.17 -9.15 10.92
C LYS A 163 -19.94 -8.87 11.78
N ILE A 164 -19.07 -7.97 11.34
CA ILE A 164 -17.87 -7.55 12.08
C ILE A 164 -18.28 -6.81 13.36
N THR A 165 -19.18 -5.82 13.28
CA THR A 165 -19.65 -5.05 14.43
C THR A 165 -20.35 -5.95 15.47
N ASP A 166 -21.20 -6.89 15.02
CA ASP A 166 -21.85 -7.86 15.90
C ASP A 166 -20.82 -8.75 16.63
N SER A 167 -19.75 -9.13 15.93
CA SER A 167 -18.63 -9.89 16.50
C SER A 167 -17.81 -9.07 17.50
N THR A 168 -17.53 -7.79 17.21
CA THR A 168 -16.82 -6.86 18.11
C THR A 168 -17.56 -6.67 19.43
N HIS A 169 -18.89 -6.55 19.40
CA HIS A 169 -19.71 -6.48 20.61
C HIS A 169 -19.67 -7.78 21.42
N SER A 170 -19.63 -8.93 20.75
CA SER A 170 -19.52 -10.24 21.40
C SER A 170 -18.17 -10.42 22.11
N ILE A 171 -17.06 -9.93 21.55
CA ILE A 171 -15.70 -10.16 22.07
C ILE A 171 -15.35 -9.22 23.23
N LYS A 172 -15.81 -7.96 23.18
CA LYS A 172 -15.67 -7.03 24.33
C LYS A 172 -16.30 -7.59 25.62
N SER A 173 -17.26 -8.53 25.49
CA SER A 173 -17.84 -9.26 26.62
C SER A 173 -17.04 -10.49 27.07
N LEU A 174 -16.12 -11.01 26.23
CA LEU A 174 -15.40 -12.26 26.43
C LEU A 174 -13.95 -12.07 26.92
N THR A 175 -13.28 -10.97 26.55
CA THR A 175 -11.84 -10.78 26.81
C THR A 175 -11.57 -9.55 27.67
N LEU A 176 -11.56 -9.71 29.00
CA LEU A 176 -11.18 -8.66 29.96
C LEU A 176 -9.67 -8.63 30.28
N SER A 177 -8.86 -9.62 29.85
CA SER A 177 -7.41 -9.60 30.13
C SER A 177 -6.48 -10.44 29.25
N GLU A 178 -6.95 -11.12 28.20
CA GLU A 178 -6.10 -12.01 27.40
C GLU A 178 -6.32 -11.82 25.89
N SER A 179 -5.23 -11.97 25.13
CA SER A 179 -5.29 -12.00 23.66
C SER A 179 -6.18 -13.17 23.21
N PRO A 180 -7.06 -12.98 22.21
CA PRO A 180 -7.93 -14.06 21.73
C PRO A 180 -7.10 -15.24 21.22
N SER A 181 -7.53 -16.47 21.55
CA SER A 181 -6.91 -17.66 20.98
C SER A 181 -7.37 -17.89 19.53
N TYR A 182 -6.69 -18.78 18.80
CA TYR A 182 -7.01 -19.21 17.44
C TYR A 182 -8.45 -19.71 17.35
N GLU A 183 -8.90 -20.46 18.36
CA GLU A 183 -10.28 -20.95 18.48
C GLU A 183 -11.29 -19.81 18.54
N VAL A 184 -10.95 -18.70 19.22
CA VAL A 184 -11.80 -17.50 19.26
C VAL A 184 -11.88 -16.85 17.89
N TYR A 185 -10.77 -16.77 17.14
CA TYR A 185 -10.79 -16.24 15.77
C TYR A 185 -11.62 -17.08 14.81
N GLU A 186 -11.54 -18.41 14.88
CA GLU A 186 -12.37 -19.29 14.06
C GLU A 186 -13.87 -19.11 14.33
N GLU A 187 -14.27 -18.93 15.58
CA GLU A 187 -15.67 -18.64 15.91
C GLU A 187 -16.14 -17.27 15.36
N ILE A 188 -15.23 -16.29 15.31
CA ILE A 188 -15.50 -14.99 14.66
C ILE A 188 -15.69 -15.18 13.15
N PHE A 189 -14.81 -15.95 12.51
CA PHE A 189 -14.88 -16.19 11.08
C PHE A 189 -16.18 -16.92 10.71
N LYS A 190 -16.55 -17.97 11.46
CA LYS A 190 -17.82 -18.68 11.27
C LYS A 190 -19.04 -17.75 11.38
N LYS A 191 -19.06 -16.83 12.34
CA LYS A 191 -20.14 -15.83 12.48
C LYS A 191 -20.16 -14.82 11.32
N ALA A 192 -19.00 -14.55 10.73
CA ALA A 192 -18.86 -13.65 9.60
C ALA A 192 -19.12 -14.30 8.22
N VAL A 193 -19.31 -15.63 8.16
CA VAL A 193 -19.75 -16.34 6.94
C VAL A 193 -21.13 -15.87 6.48
N PHE A 194 -21.29 -15.72 5.17
CA PHE A 194 -22.53 -15.30 4.54
C PHE A 194 -23.53 -16.46 4.47
N THR A 195 -24.76 -16.21 4.89
CA THR A 195 -25.87 -17.16 4.79
C THR A 195 -26.35 -17.29 3.33
N PRO A 196 -27.13 -18.33 2.99
CA PRO A 196 -27.69 -18.48 1.66
C PRO A 196 -28.46 -17.24 1.18
N ASP A 197 -29.28 -16.64 2.06
CA ASP A 197 -30.07 -15.45 1.74
C ASP A 197 -29.17 -14.23 1.47
N GLU A 198 -28.12 -14.04 2.27
CA GLU A 198 -27.13 -12.99 2.05
C GLU A 198 -26.36 -13.21 0.73
N CYS A 199 -26.03 -14.46 0.40
CA CYS A 199 -25.41 -14.83 -0.86
C CYS A 199 -26.32 -14.55 -2.06
N HIS A 200 -27.64 -14.73 -1.92
CA HIS A 200 -28.61 -14.33 -2.94
C HIS A 200 -28.59 -12.82 -3.18
N LEU A 201 -28.60 -12.02 -2.11
CA LEU A 201 -28.51 -10.55 -2.21
C LEU A 201 -27.20 -10.09 -2.86
N VAL A 202 -26.06 -10.70 -2.49
CA VAL A 202 -24.76 -10.40 -3.08
C VAL A 202 -24.75 -10.75 -4.57
N ARG A 203 -25.30 -11.92 -4.95
CA ARG A 203 -25.38 -12.36 -6.34
C ARG A 203 -26.17 -11.34 -7.19
N ASP A 204 -27.35 -10.94 -6.74
CA ASP A 204 -28.18 -9.98 -7.46
C ASP A 204 -27.46 -8.63 -7.62
N SER A 205 -26.81 -8.15 -6.57
CA SER A 205 -26.03 -6.92 -6.58
C SER A 205 -24.85 -6.99 -7.56
N LEU A 206 -24.11 -8.09 -7.61
CA LEU A 206 -22.98 -8.25 -8.53
C LEU A 206 -23.42 -8.38 -10.00
N VAL A 207 -24.59 -8.99 -10.26
CA VAL A 207 -25.19 -9.02 -11.60
C VAL A 207 -25.54 -7.60 -12.07
N GLN A 208 -26.09 -6.76 -11.17
CA GLN A 208 -26.38 -5.35 -11.47
C GLN A 208 -25.09 -4.56 -11.78
N ASP A 209 -23.99 -4.87 -11.10
CA ASP A 209 -22.68 -4.28 -11.35
C ASP A 209 -21.99 -4.83 -12.63
N GLY A 210 -22.61 -5.79 -13.33
CA GLY A 210 -22.09 -6.34 -14.58
C GLY A 210 -20.94 -7.34 -14.40
N ILE A 211 -20.76 -7.89 -13.20
CA ILE A 211 -19.73 -8.90 -12.92
C ILE A 211 -20.10 -10.22 -13.60
N LYS A 212 -19.11 -10.89 -14.19
CA LYS A 212 -19.34 -12.13 -14.93
C LYS A 212 -19.76 -13.29 -14.01
N PRO A 213 -20.65 -14.20 -14.44
CA PRO A 213 -21.15 -15.30 -13.61
C PRO A 213 -20.05 -16.16 -12.97
N GLU A 214 -18.95 -16.43 -13.69
CA GLU A 214 -17.83 -17.21 -13.18
C GLU A 214 -17.07 -16.52 -12.02
N LYS A 215 -17.02 -15.18 -12.04
CA LYS A 215 -16.45 -14.38 -10.95
C LYS A 215 -17.39 -14.30 -9.77
N ILE A 216 -18.69 -14.13 -10.03
CA ILE A 216 -19.73 -14.15 -8.99
C ILE A 216 -19.67 -15.45 -8.21
N ALA A 217 -19.59 -16.61 -8.89
CA ALA A 217 -19.49 -17.91 -8.22
C ALA A 217 -18.30 -17.99 -7.26
N LYS A 218 -17.13 -17.48 -7.66
CA LYS A 218 -15.92 -17.44 -6.82
C LYS A 218 -16.08 -16.51 -5.61
N ILE A 219 -16.65 -15.33 -5.81
CA ILE A 219 -16.92 -14.37 -4.72
C ILE A 219 -17.90 -14.97 -3.71
N ILE A 220 -18.99 -15.59 -4.19
CA ILE A 220 -19.96 -16.26 -3.31
C ILE A 220 -19.29 -17.38 -2.52
N SER A 221 -18.53 -18.28 -3.17
CA SER A 221 -17.78 -19.36 -2.49
C SER A 221 -16.84 -18.81 -1.42
N CYS A 222 -16.14 -17.72 -1.72
CA CYS A 222 -15.24 -17.07 -0.78
C CYS A 222 -15.97 -16.47 0.44
N LEU A 223 -17.11 -15.80 0.25
CA LEU A 223 -17.86 -15.16 1.34
C LEU A 223 -18.68 -16.16 2.15
N SER A 224 -19.04 -17.30 1.56
CA SER A 224 -19.77 -18.39 2.22
C SER A 224 -18.87 -19.44 2.88
N SER A 225 -17.55 -19.26 2.88
CA SER A 225 -16.59 -20.20 3.50
C SER A 225 -15.84 -19.57 4.67
N CYS A 226 -15.64 -20.35 5.73
CA CYS A 226 -14.83 -19.91 6.89
C CYS A 226 -13.41 -19.54 6.46
N THR A 227 -12.84 -20.30 5.52
CA THR A 227 -11.50 -20.08 4.99
C THR A 227 -11.38 -18.75 4.25
N GLY A 228 -12.34 -18.42 3.37
CA GLY A 228 -12.35 -17.14 2.65
C GLY A 228 -12.56 -15.94 3.58
N ILE A 229 -13.44 -16.06 4.57
CA ILE A 229 -13.60 -15.04 5.62
C ILE A 229 -12.32 -14.90 6.44
N GLY A 230 -11.70 -16.00 6.89
CA GLY A 230 -10.42 -15.94 7.59
C GLY A 230 -9.35 -15.21 6.77
N ASN A 231 -9.27 -15.49 5.46
CA ASN A 231 -8.33 -14.82 4.56
C ASN A 231 -8.58 -13.31 4.45
N LEU A 232 -9.84 -12.84 4.47
CA LEU A 232 -10.14 -11.41 4.59
C LEU A 232 -9.54 -10.82 5.85
N PHE A 233 -9.76 -11.46 7.00
CA PHE A 233 -9.27 -10.95 8.29
C PHE A 233 -7.74 -10.88 8.31
N TYR A 234 -7.05 -11.96 7.90
CA TYR A 234 -5.60 -11.93 7.80
C TYR A 234 -5.13 -10.87 6.81
N ALA A 235 -5.73 -10.75 5.63
CA ALA A 235 -5.34 -9.74 4.65
C ALA A 235 -5.37 -8.30 5.20
N CYS A 236 -6.25 -8.02 6.18
CA CYS A 236 -6.34 -6.72 6.84
C CYS A 236 -5.31 -6.52 7.97
N SER A 237 -4.65 -7.57 8.47
CA SER A 237 -3.81 -7.51 9.67
C SER A 237 -2.58 -6.61 9.52
N GLN A 238 -2.37 -5.72 10.49
CA GLN A 238 -1.15 -4.91 10.56
C GLN A 238 0.09 -5.72 11.00
N ALA A 239 -0.09 -6.92 11.55
CA ALA A 239 1.00 -7.76 12.07
C ALA A 239 2.04 -8.10 10.99
N PHE A 240 1.61 -8.21 9.73
CA PHE A 240 2.49 -8.54 8.63
C PHE A 240 3.54 -7.48 8.32
N HIS A 241 3.22 -6.19 8.49
CA HIS A 241 4.20 -5.12 8.39
C HIS A 241 5.34 -5.32 9.41
N VAL A 242 4.96 -5.56 10.67
CA VAL A 242 5.90 -5.75 11.78
C VAL A 242 6.75 -7.02 11.57
N ALA A 243 6.13 -8.11 11.12
CA ALA A 243 6.84 -9.35 10.81
C ALA A 243 7.84 -9.18 9.66
N ASN A 244 7.47 -8.41 8.62
CA ASN A 244 8.38 -8.07 7.53
C ASN A 244 9.58 -7.27 8.03
N ASP A 245 9.37 -6.21 8.81
CA ASP A 245 10.48 -5.43 9.41
C ASP A 245 11.41 -6.34 10.22
N ASN A 246 10.85 -7.21 11.06
CA ASN A 246 11.63 -8.15 11.86
C ASN A 246 12.46 -9.13 11.03
N ALA A 247 11.98 -9.53 9.85
CA ALA A 247 12.71 -10.39 8.93
C ALA A 247 13.77 -9.65 8.10
N ALA A 248 13.60 -8.33 7.88
CA ALA A 248 14.54 -7.48 7.15
C ALA A 248 15.31 -6.54 8.09
N LEU A 249 16.36 -7.07 8.74
CA LEU A 249 17.10 -6.37 9.80
C LEU A 249 17.57 -4.95 9.43
N ASP A 250 17.98 -4.72 8.17
CA ASP A 250 18.43 -3.40 7.73
C ASP A 250 17.27 -2.39 7.64
N VAL A 251 16.07 -2.84 7.24
CA VAL A 251 14.85 -2.03 7.25
C VAL A 251 14.46 -1.69 8.69
N ARG A 252 14.46 -2.68 9.58
CA ARG A 252 14.17 -2.47 11.01
C ARG A 252 15.16 -1.49 11.67
N ARG A 253 16.45 -1.59 11.35
CA ARG A 253 17.47 -0.66 11.84
C ARG A 253 17.22 0.76 11.34
N ALA A 254 16.87 0.93 10.06
CA ALA A 254 16.53 2.23 9.50
C ALA A 254 15.31 2.84 10.20
N ALA A 255 14.24 2.05 10.40
CA ALA A 255 13.05 2.48 11.13
C ALA A 255 13.37 2.88 12.59
N THR A 256 14.18 2.08 13.29
CA THR A 256 14.61 2.36 14.67
C THR A 256 15.43 3.66 14.75
N SER A 257 16.36 3.86 13.81
CA SER A 257 17.20 5.06 13.77
C SER A 257 16.38 6.34 13.56
N VAL A 258 15.31 6.29 12.75
CA VAL A 258 14.39 7.43 12.58
C VAL A 258 13.59 7.64 13.87
N GLY A 259 13.13 6.56 14.50
CA GLY A 259 12.42 6.60 15.78
C GLY A 259 13.21 7.30 16.89
N ASP A 260 14.49 6.96 17.05
CA ASP A 260 15.39 7.59 18.04
C ASP A 260 15.60 9.10 17.77
N THR A 261 15.36 9.55 16.54
CA THR A 261 15.52 10.96 16.15
C THR A 261 14.26 11.80 16.46
N ILE A 262 13.11 11.18 16.77
CA ILE A 262 11.84 11.88 17.03
C ILE A 262 11.93 12.81 18.24
N ASP A 263 12.61 12.40 19.30
CA ASP A 263 12.77 13.22 20.50
C ASP A 263 13.54 14.52 20.22
N VAL A 264 14.42 14.50 19.22
CA VAL A 264 15.23 15.65 18.79
C VAL A 264 14.54 16.46 17.69
N CYS A 265 13.74 15.80 16.85
CA CYS A 265 13.07 16.39 15.69
C CYS A 265 11.59 15.99 15.68
N PRO A 266 10.75 16.60 16.54
CA PRO A 266 9.39 16.10 16.74
C PRO A 266 8.47 16.21 15.52
N SER A 267 8.79 17.04 14.53
CA SER A 267 8.03 17.09 13.28
C SER A 267 8.23 15.83 12.40
N LEU A 268 9.24 15.00 12.67
CA LEU A 268 9.46 13.71 11.98
C LEU A 268 8.41 12.65 12.30
N VAL A 269 7.56 12.86 13.32
CA VAL A 269 6.50 11.90 13.70
C VAL A 269 5.58 11.54 12.53
N ALA A 270 5.30 12.49 11.62
CA ALA A 270 4.49 12.25 10.42
C ALA A 270 5.18 11.30 9.42
N LEU A 271 6.52 11.25 9.43
CA LEU A 271 7.36 10.42 8.56
C LEU A 271 7.89 9.15 9.27
N ASN A 272 7.27 8.75 10.38
CA ASN A 272 7.59 7.50 11.09
C ASN A 272 6.57 6.39 10.80
N GLY A 273 6.04 6.33 9.58
CA GLY A 273 5.13 5.26 9.17
C GLY A 273 3.69 5.36 9.70
N ARG A 274 3.28 6.50 10.26
CA ARG A 274 1.90 6.71 10.75
C ARG A 274 0.87 6.82 9.63
N SER A 275 1.30 7.34 8.48
CA SER A 275 0.45 7.52 7.31
C SER A 275 0.75 6.44 6.30
N TYR A 276 -0.26 5.63 6.03
CA TYR A 276 -0.15 4.48 5.15
C TYR A 276 -1.44 4.24 4.36
N HIS A 277 -1.31 3.40 3.35
CA HIS A 277 -2.39 2.96 2.50
C HIS A 277 -2.31 1.44 2.32
N GLN A 278 -3.43 0.74 2.51
CA GLN A 278 -3.48 -0.73 2.47
C GLN A 278 -4.43 -1.19 1.37
N HIS A 279 -3.93 -2.06 0.50
CA HIS A 279 -4.70 -2.78 -0.49
C HIS A 279 -4.75 -4.25 -0.11
N VAL A 280 -5.93 -4.85 -0.22
CA VAL A 280 -6.11 -6.26 0.11
C VAL A 280 -6.90 -6.94 -0.99
N ASP A 281 -6.48 -8.14 -1.37
CA ASP A 281 -7.25 -9.06 -2.22
C ASP A 281 -7.29 -10.42 -1.52
N PHE A 282 -8.47 -10.96 -1.34
CA PHE A 282 -8.66 -12.25 -0.66
C PHE A 282 -9.54 -13.17 -1.49
N SER A 283 -9.33 -14.47 -1.28
CA SER A 283 -10.09 -15.55 -1.89
C SER A 283 -10.21 -16.69 -0.89
N GLU A 284 -10.96 -17.73 -1.27
CA GLU A 284 -11.03 -18.97 -0.50
C GLU A 284 -9.65 -19.63 -0.34
N TYR A 285 -8.72 -19.45 -1.29
CA TYR A 285 -7.44 -20.15 -1.34
C TYR A 285 -6.26 -19.38 -0.72
N GLY A 286 -6.42 -18.08 -0.50
CA GLY A 286 -5.37 -17.23 0.04
C GLY A 286 -5.67 -15.75 -0.10
N PHE A 287 -4.70 -14.93 0.24
CA PHE A 287 -4.79 -13.47 0.13
C PHE A 287 -3.46 -12.84 -0.29
N THR A 288 -3.56 -11.60 -0.77
CA THR A 288 -2.45 -10.67 -0.93
C THR A 288 -2.77 -9.38 -0.20
N GLN A 289 -1.80 -8.87 0.55
CA GLN A 289 -1.83 -7.58 1.20
C GLN A 289 -0.70 -6.73 0.62
N THR A 290 -0.98 -5.49 0.24
CA THR A 290 0.03 -4.49 -0.09
C THR A 290 -0.18 -3.27 0.80
N LEU A 291 0.83 -2.94 1.61
CA LEU A 291 0.82 -1.78 2.49
C LEU A 291 1.90 -0.80 2.01
N CYS A 292 1.47 0.37 1.55
CA CYS A 292 2.36 1.47 1.18
C CYS A 292 2.42 2.46 2.35
N MET A 293 3.61 2.74 2.85
CA MET A 293 3.81 3.52 4.05
C MET A 293 4.81 4.64 3.80
N LEU A 294 4.43 5.86 4.20
CA LEU A 294 5.30 7.02 4.09
C LEU A 294 6.31 7.03 5.24
N GLY A 295 7.60 7.07 4.92
CA GLY A 295 8.67 7.05 5.92
C GLY A 295 9.87 7.92 5.55
N ALA A 296 10.65 8.30 6.55
CA ALA A 296 11.97 8.90 6.34
C ALA A 296 13.04 7.82 6.13
N VAL A 297 14.11 8.17 5.42
CA VAL A 297 15.34 7.38 5.31
C VAL A 297 16.52 8.30 5.59
N VAL A 298 17.45 7.87 6.45
CA VAL A 298 18.67 8.63 6.76
C VAL A 298 19.58 8.66 5.53
N ASN A 299 19.97 9.87 5.11
CA ASN A 299 20.93 10.07 4.04
C ASN A 299 22.30 10.37 4.63
N ASN A 300 23.10 9.31 4.80
CA ASN A 300 24.44 9.35 5.39
C ASN A 300 25.47 10.18 4.59
N ALA A 301 25.15 10.60 3.35
CA ALA A 301 26.07 11.38 2.55
C ALA A 301 26.14 12.85 2.98
N ASN A 302 25.03 13.41 3.49
CA ASN A 302 24.86 14.86 3.62
C ASN A 302 24.22 15.30 4.97
N ASP A 303 24.22 14.47 6.02
CA ASP A 303 23.55 14.76 7.31
C ASP A 303 22.08 15.22 7.14
N THR A 304 21.35 14.60 6.20
CA THR A 304 19.95 14.91 5.89
C THR A 304 19.10 13.64 5.86
N PHE A 305 17.79 13.78 5.64
CA PHE A 305 16.88 12.65 5.40
C PHE A 305 16.21 12.79 4.03
N ASP A 306 15.81 11.66 3.44
CA ASP A 306 14.96 11.60 2.27
C ASP A 306 13.59 11.03 2.63
N VAL A 307 12.57 11.37 1.84
CA VAL A 307 11.23 10.79 1.98
C VAL A 307 11.14 9.55 1.10
N ALA A 308 10.65 8.45 1.67
CA ALA A 308 10.55 7.17 1.02
C ALA A 308 9.15 6.56 1.15
N ASN A 309 8.80 5.73 0.18
CA ASN A 309 7.65 4.84 0.25
C ASN A 309 8.14 3.43 0.55
N TYR A 310 7.71 2.91 1.69
CA TYR A 310 7.93 1.53 2.10
C TYR A 310 6.74 0.72 1.62
N ILE A 311 6.98 -0.20 0.69
CA ILE A 311 5.96 -1.05 0.08
C ILE A 311 6.15 -2.45 0.64
N TYR A 312 5.24 -2.86 1.51
CA TYR A 312 5.19 -4.19 2.07
C TYR A 312 4.19 -5.01 1.27
N THR A 313 4.60 -6.14 0.73
CA THR A 313 3.69 -7.11 0.10
C THR A 313 3.73 -8.40 0.88
N THR A 314 2.57 -8.88 1.30
CA THR A 314 2.43 -10.16 1.99
C THR A 314 1.47 -11.05 1.23
N LYS A 315 1.80 -12.32 1.09
CA LYS A 315 0.90 -13.35 0.56
C LYS A 315 0.68 -14.41 1.62
N GLY A 316 -0.58 -14.78 1.82
CA GLY A 316 -0.95 -15.96 2.60
C GLY A 316 -1.58 -16.99 1.69
N GLU A 317 -1.06 -18.21 1.70
CA GLU A 317 -1.60 -19.34 0.95
C GLU A 317 -2.05 -20.41 1.93
N ASN A 318 -3.20 -21.04 1.66
CA ASN A 318 -3.61 -22.22 2.41
C ASN A 318 -2.73 -23.41 1.99
N ILE A 319 -2.33 -24.26 2.95
CA ILE A 319 -1.67 -25.53 2.62
C ILE A 319 -2.71 -26.49 2.03
N ILE A 320 -2.43 -27.02 0.85
CA ILE A 320 -3.14 -28.15 0.25
C ILE A 320 -2.20 -29.36 0.36
N ASP A 321 -2.46 -30.26 1.33
CA ASP A 321 -1.73 -31.54 1.41
C ASP A 321 -2.24 -32.47 0.30
N ASN A 322 -1.40 -32.75 -0.69
CA ASN A 322 -1.77 -33.41 -1.94
C ASN A 322 -1.45 -34.92 -2.00
N ASP A 323 -1.28 -35.59 -0.86
CA ASP A 323 -0.90 -37.02 -0.82
C ASP A 323 -1.93 -37.86 -0.03
N ALA A 324 -2.93 -38.39 -0.73
CA ALA A 324 -3.63 -39.60 -0.32
C ALA A 324 -4.09 -40.36 -1.58
N GLU A 325 -3.50 -41.53 -1.81
CA GLU A 325 -3.82 -42.43 -2.92
C GLU A 325 -5.30 -42.83 -2.94
N ASP A 326 -5.91 -42.73 -4.12
CA ASP A 326 -7.32 -42.99 -4.39
C ASP A 326 -7.57 -44.49 -4.59
N ASP A 327 -7.87 -45.18 -3.50
CA ASP A 327 -8.33 -46.57 -3.48
C ASP A 327 -9.77 -46.65 -2.93
N SER A 328 -10.79 -46.37 -3.75
CA SER A 328 -12.02 -47.16 -3.63
C SER A 328 -12.90 -47.17 -4.90
N PRO A 329 -13.52 -48.32 -5.21
CA PRO A 329 -14.33 -48.53 -6.41
C PRO A 329 -15.79 -48.14 -6.14
N TYR A 330 -16.54 -47.62 -7.12
CA TYR A 330 -17.90 -48.08 -7.46
C TYR A 330 -18.53 -47.27 -8.62
N VAL A 331 -19.25 -48.02 -9.45
CA VAL A 331 -19.87 -47.65 -10.73
C VAL A 331 -21.13 -46.78 -10.54
N HIS A 332 -21.27 -45.77 -11.41
CA HIS A 332 -22.33 -44.77 -11.46
C HIS A 332 -23.71 -45.31 -11.87
N SER A 333 -24.78 -44.77 -11.27
CA SER A 333 -26.14 -44.78 -11.81
C SER A 333 -26.73 -43.37 -11.78
N ASP A 334 -27.21 -42.91 -12.94
CA ASP A 334 -27.84 -41.62 -13.17
C ASP A 334 -29.14 -41.44 -12.37
N GLU A 335 -29.45 -40.19 -12.02
CA GLU A 335 -30.66 -39.71 -11.30
C GLU A 335 -30.61 -39.66 -9.76
N SER A 336 -29.89 -38.65 -9.22
CA SER A 336 -30.33 -38.00 -7.97
C SER A 336 -29.84 -36.55 -7.88
N TYR A 337 -30.77 -35.61 -7.67
CA TYR A 337 -30.52 -34.18 -7.38
C TYR A 337 -30.01 -33.99 -5.93
N ARG A 338 -28.86 -34.59 -5.65
CA ARG A 338 -27.94 -34.24 -4.57
C ARG A 338 -26.54 -34.40 -5.16
N HIS A 339 -25.74 -33.34 -5.21
CA HIS A 339 -24.31 -33.56 -5.25
C HIS A 339 -23.91 -34.15 -3.89
N LYS A 340 -23.91 -35.48 -3.82
CA LYS A 340 -23.14 -36.23 -2.85
C LYS A 340 -21.69 -36.16 -3.31
N ASP A 341 -20.95 -35.23 -2.74
CA ASP A 341 -19.56 -35.40 -2.34
C ASP A 341 -19.42 -34.86 -0.92
N ASP A 342 -20.08 -35.57 0.01
CA ASP A 342 -19.84 -35.48 1.45
C ASP A 342 -18.48 -36.12 1.81
N TYR A 343 -17.40 -35.71 1.14
CA TYR A 343 -16.02 -36.09 1.46
C TYR A 343 -15.23 -34.97 2.14
N TRP A 344 -15.93 -33.97 2.69
CA TRP A 344 -15.35 -32.91 3.54
C TRP A 344 -15.65 -33.09 5.03
N ALA A 345 -15.92 -34.31 5.50
CA ALA A 345 -15.88 -34.62 6.94
C ALA A 345 -14.44 -34.69 7.51
N ARG A 346 -13.56 -33.79 7.05
CA ARG A 346 -12.24 -33.48 7.63
C ARG A 346 -12.21 -32.12 8.35
N ASP A 347 -13.37 -31.51 8.60
CA ASP A 347 -13.54 -30.27 9.37
C ASP A 347 -13.12 -30.33 10.86
N ASN A 348 -12.42 -31.39 11.31
CA ASN A 348 -12.12 -31.60 12.73
C ASN A 348 -10.64 -31.84 13.10
N ASP A 349 -9.66 -31.61 12.21
CA ASP A 349 -8.25 -31.50 12.67
C ASP A 349 -7.66 -30.11 12.40
N VAL A 350 -7.83 -29.26 13.42
CA VAL A 350 -7.38 -27.87 13.58
C VAL A 350 -5.87 -27.67 13.35
N ARG A 351 -5.09 -28.74 13.18
CA ARG A 351 -3.63 -28.69 12.96
C ARG A 351 -3.21 -28.49 11.49
N ASN A 352 -4.13 -28.56 10.54
CA ASN A 352 -3.83 -28.53 9.09
C ASN A 352 -4.15 -27.21 8.36
N LEU A 353 -4.65 -26.17 9.03
CA LEU A 353 -4.76 -24.80 8.47
C LEU A 353 -3.52 -23.94 8.76
N ARG A 354 -2.32 -24.52 8.65
CA ARG A 354 -1.08 -23.73 8.66
C ARG A 354 -1.07 -22.90 7.38
N ARG A 355 -1.45 -21.63 7.45
CA ARG A 355 -1.24 -20.70 6.33
C ARG A 355 0.26 -20.44 6.19
N ASN A 356 0.78 -20.53 4.97
CA ASN A 356 2.14 -20.11 4.69
C ASN A 356 2.12 -18.63 4.35
N PHE A 357 2.86 -17.83 5.12
CA PHE A 357 3.00 -16.40 4.88
C PHE A 357 4.36 -16.12 4.25
N SER A 358 4.33 -15.43 3.11
CA SER A 358 5.54 -14.88 2.48
C SER A 358 5.43 -13.37 2.41
N GLY A 359 6.58 -12.70 2.45
CA GLY A 359 6.71 -11.27 2.54
C GLY A 359 7.72 -10.71 1.54
N ASN A 360 7.53 -9.44 1.19
CA ASN A 360 8.48 -8.65 0.45
C ASN A 360 8.40 -7.20 0.97
N ILE A 361 9.54 -6.55 1.04
CA ILE A 361 9.67 -5.12 1.34
C ILE A 361 10.42 -4.48 0.19
N THR A 362 9.84 -3.43 -0.36
CA THR A 362 10.49 -2.57 -1.35
C THR A 362 10.53 -1.15 -0.83
N ILE A 363 11.71 -0.52 -0.82
CA ILE A 363 11.87 0.88 -0.39
C ILE A 363 12.22 1.72 -1.62
N ALA A 364 11.33 2.65 -1.94
CA ALA A 364 11.47 3.61 -3.02
C ALA A 364 11.73 5.01 -2.44
N THR A 365 12.86 5.62 -2.79
CA THR A 365 13.16 7.01 -2.41
C THR A 365 12.76 7.96 -3.53
N TYR A 366 12.25 9.13 -3.16
CA TYR A 366 11.94 10.21 -4.09
C TYR A 366 13.00 11.30 -3.90
N LYS A 367 13.75 11.61 -4.96
CA LYS A 367 14.87 12.55 -4.93
C LYS A 367 14.52 13.82 -5.68
#